data_AF-A0A967P9R2-F1
#
_entry.id   AF-A0A967P9R2-F1
#
_cell.length_a   1.000
_cell.length_b   1.000
_cell.length_c   1.000
_cell.angle_alpha   90.00
_cell.angle_beta   90.00
_cell.angle_gamma   90.00
#
_symmetry.space_group_name_H-M   'P 1'
#
loop_
_entity.id
_entity.type
_entity.pdbx_description
1 polymer ?
#
loop_
_entity_poly.entity_id
_entity_poly.type
_entity_poly.pdbx_seq_one_letter_code
_entity_poly.pdbx_strand_id
1 'polypeptide(L)'
;MKKVIEGWKHIPGIHCGSAALRDVATYYGLPLSEPMCFGLGGGLGFFYSIDNEISPTRNIHLRGPDMEPGFFSLFTDEKKWEYEQDDSKALQDVIDYIDRDIPVLIQTDIYYLDYYNSSTHFPGHIVVVSGYDDQKQEVYLSDTGFHGLQAVSFENLKKSRSAKIKPYPLSNNWISVGGINTQNDLKDLIPLAIKSNALKMLRGAVSPRGISGVEKIRELSVDITNWKNARDWKWSFRYSYQVIQKRGTCGAGF
;
A
#
# COMPACT_ATOMS: atom_id res chain seq x y z
N MET A 1 -20.67 8.03 -19.13
CA MET A 1 -19.35 8.26 -19.79
C MET A 1 -18.40 7.10 -19.52
N LYS A 2 -17.50 6.75 -20.43
CA LYS A 2 -16.44 5.74 -20.18
C LYS A 2 -15.09 6.37 -20.48
N LYS A 3 -14.15 6.25 -19.54
CA LYS A 3 -12.79 6.76 -19.69
C LYS A 3 -11.78 5.76 -19.12
N VAL A 4 -10.69 5.54 -19.85
CA VAL A 4 -9.48 4.90 -19.35
C VAL A 4 -8.34 5.85 -19.70
N ILE A 5 -7.44 6.10 -18.75
CA ILE A 5 -6.29 7.00 -18.96
C ILE A 5 -5.50 6.49 -20.16
N GLU A 6 -5.29 7.37 -21.14
CA GLU A 6 -4.57 7.03 -22.36
C GLU A 6 -3.11 6.68 -22.05
N GLY A 7 -2.58 5.62 -22.68
CA GLY A 7 -1.19 5.21 -22.46
C GLY A 7 -0.92 4.53 -21.11
N TRP A 8 -1.94 4.33 -20.27
CA TRP A 8 -1.79 3.58 -19.02
C TRP A 8 -1.31 2.15 -19.27
N LYS A 9 -0.27 1.73 -18.53
CA LYS A 9 0.33 0.40 -18.62
C LYS A 9 0.39 -0.23 -17.24
N HIS A 10 -0.23 -1.39 -17.13
CA HIS A 10 -0.17 -2.23 -15.94
C HIS A 10 0.56 -3.53 -16.25
N ILE A 11 1.44 -3.92 -15.33
CA ILE A 11 2.14 -5.21 -15.36
C ILE A 11 1.91 -5.86 -13.99
N PRO A 12 1.69 -7.17 -13.88
CA PRO A 12 1.70 -7.80 -12.57
C PRO A 12 3.02 -7.58 -11.82
N GLY A 13 2.95 -7.57 -10.50
CA GLY A 13 4.09 -7.42 -9.60
C GLY A 13 4.01 -8.41 -8.46
N ILE A 14 4.82 -8.16 -7.43
CA ILE A 14 4.86 -9.01 -6.23
C ILE A 14 4.19 -8.30 -5.06
N HIS A 15 4.40 -7.00 -4.91
CA HIS A 15 3.92 -6.23 -3.78
C HIS A 15 3.05 -5.03 -4.17
N CYS A 16 1.91 -4.90 -3.48
CA CYS A 16 0.82 -4.00 -3.86
C CYS A 16 1.23 -2.53 -4.04
N GLY A 17 1.95 -1.99 -3.05
CA GLY A 17 2.42 -0.61 -3.11
C GLY A 17 3.48 -0.39 -4.19
N SER A 18 4.46 -1.27 -4.34
CA SER A 18 5.59 -1.06 -5.25
C SER A 18 5.20 -1.27 -6.71
N ALA A 19 4.30 -2.22 -6.99
CA ALA A 19 3.72 -2.37 -8.32
C ALA A 19 2.89 -1.14 -8.71
N ALA A 20 2.07 -0.62 -7.79
CA ALA A 20 1.30 0.61 -8.01
C ALA A 20 2.21 1.82 -8.28
N LEU A 21 3.29 1.98 -7.50
CA LEU A 21 4.30 3.01 -7.72
C LEU A 21 4.95 2.90 -9.10
N ARG A 22 5.33 1.68 -9.50
CA ARG A 22 5.94 1.40 -10.79
C ARG A 22 5.03 1.79 -11.95
N ASP A 23 3.75 1.45 -11.87
CA ASP A 23 2.80 1.74 -12.95
C ASP A 23 2.58 3.26 -13.10
N VAL A 24 2.41 3.98 -11.99
CA VAL A 24 2.29 5.45 -12.00
C VAL A 24 3.57 6.12 -12.50
N ALA A 25 4.74 5.68 -12.03
CA ALA A 25 6.02 6.22 -12.51
C ALA A 25 6.21 5.96 -14.02
N THR A 26 5.84 4.77 -14.49
CA THR A 26 5.90 4.40 -15.91
C THR A 26 4.97 5.26 -16.76
N TYR A 27 3.76 5.50 -16.29
CA TYR A 27 2.79 6.38 -16.96
C TYR A 27 3.37 7.79 -17.17
N TYR A 28 4.09 8.32 -16.17
CA TYR A 28 4.77 9.60 -16.26
C TYR A 28 6.16 9.57 -16.91
N GLY A 29 6.51 8.48 -17.61
CA GLY A 29 7.74 8.40 -18.40
C GLY A 29 9.00 8.01 -17.61
N LEU A 30 8.85 7.49 -16.38
CA LEU A 30 9.95 6.97 -15.56
C LEU A 30 9.77 5.45 -15.33
N PRO A 31 10.14 4.60 -16.32
CA PRO A 31 9.92 3.15 -16.27
C PRO A 31 10.94 2.46 -15.34
N LEU A 32 10.72 2.58 -14.03
CA LEU A 32 11.54 1.92 -13.01
C LEU A 32 11.16 0.43 -12.88
N SER A 33 12.05 -0.36 -12.29
CA SER A 33 11.69 -1.70 -11.84
C SER A 33 10.94 -1.64 -10.50
N GLU A 34 10.13 -2.65 -10.20
CA GLU A 34 9.41 -2.73 -8.92
C GLU A 34 10.36 -2.68 -7.69
N PRO A 35 11.51 -3.39 -7.67
CA PRO A 35 12.49 -3.25 -6.58
C PRO A 35 13.07 -1.83 -6.45
N MET A 36 13.25 -1.12 -7.57
CA MET A 36 13.72 0.26 -7.55
C MET A 36 12.68 1.19 -6.90
N CYS A 37 11.40 1.03 -7.24
CA CYS A 37 10.31 1.77 -6.58
C CYS A 37 10.25 1.49 -5.08
N PHE A 38 10.38 0.22 -4.66
CA PHE A 38 10.42 -0.17 -3.26
C PHE A 38 11.60 0.48 -2.51
N GLY A 39 12.80 0.44 -3.11
CA GLY A 39 14.01 1.05 -2.54
C GLY A 39 13.92 2.57 -2.41
N LEU A 40 13.48 3.24 -3.47
CA LEU A 40 13.31 4.70 -3.50
C LEU A 40 12.23 5.18 -2.52
N GLY A 41 11.14 4.41 -2.36
CA GLY A 41 10.12 4.72 -1.37
C GLY A 41 10.57 4.53 0.08
N GLY A 42 11.70 3.87 0.33
CA GLY A 42 12.09 3.47 1.67
C GLY A 42 11.13 2.44 2.24
N GLY A 43 10.90 1.36 1.49
CA GLY A 43 9.91 0.33 1.80
C GLY A 43 10.26 -0.59 2.97
N LEU A 44 11.50 -0.57 3.50
CA LEU A 44 11.88 -1.44 4.61
C LEU A 44 11.30 -0.92 5.93
N GLY A 45 10.73 -1.83 6.70
CA GLY A 45 10.25 -1.54 8.04
C GLY A 45 10.18 -2.78 8.88
N PHE A 46 10.03 -2.59 10.19
CA PHE A 46 9.73 -3.70 11.07
C PHE A 46 8.82 -3.23 12.19
N PHE A 47 7.59 -3.73 12.19
CA PHE A 47 6.65 -3.55 13.27
C PHE A 47 6.58 -4.83 14.10
N TYR A 48 6.48 -4.65 15.40
CA TYR A 48 6.13 -5.69 16.34
C TYR A 48 5.17 -5.11 17.37
N SER A 49 4.07 -5.82 17.63
CA SER A 49 3.08 -5.40 18.62
C SER A 49 2.52 -6.56 19.41
N ILE A 50 2.05 -6.21 20.61
CA ILE A 50 1.45 -7.09 21.59
C ILE A 50 0.12 -6.46 21.97
N ASP A 51 -0.98 -7.10 21.61
CA ASP A 51 -2.30 -6.59 21.91
C ASP A 51 -3.25 -7.76 22.15
N ASN A 52 -3.70 -7.90 23.40
CA ASN A 52 -4.54 -9.01 23.82
C ASN A 52 -5.99 -8.88 23.33
N GLU A 53 -6.40 -7.70 22.83
CA GLU A 53 -7.75 -7.41 22.34
C GLU A 53 -7.93 -7.73 20.84
N ILE A 54 -6.83 -7.98 20.11
CA ILE A 54 -6.87 -8.35 18.70
C ILE A 54 -6.40 -9.79 18.47
N SER A 55 -6.54 -10.26 17.23
CA SER A 55 -6.05 -11.56 16.77
C SER A 55 -5.27 -11.39 15.45
N PRO A 56 -4.01 -11.84 15.34
CA PRO A 56 -3.23 -12.48 16.40
C PRO A 56 -2.81 -11.49 17.51
N THR A 57 -2.64 -11.98 18.74
CA THR A 57 -2.20 -11.12 19.86
C THR A 57 -0.74 -10.67 19.76
N ARG A 58 0.10 -11.44 19.05
CA ARG A 58 1.46 -11.03 18.65
C ARG A 58 1.48 -10.87 17.14
N ASN A 59 1.80 -9.66 16.68
CA ASN A 59 1.79 -9.32 15.27
C ASN A 59 3.14 -8.77 14.83
N ILE A 60 3.59 -9.19 13.64
CA ILE A 60 4.75 -8.60 12.95
C ILE A 60 4.33 -8.07 11.59
N HIS A 61 4.99 -7.02 11.13
CA HIS A 61 4.84 -6.51 9.77
C HIS A 61 6.17 -5.98 9.24
N LEU A 62 6.48 -6.23 7.98
CA LEU A 62 7.83 -6.04 7.42
C LEU A 62 7.97 -4.83 6.47
N ARG A 63 6.89 -4.07 6.29
CA ARG A 63 6.88 -2.89 5.42
C ARG A 63 7.09 -1.62 6.22
N GLY A 64 7.87 -0.69 5.71
CA GLY A 64 8.06 0.65 6.28
C GLY A 64 6.80 1.51 6.14
N PRO A 65 6.58 2.46 7.05
CA PRO A 65 5.52 3.45 6.85
C PRO A 65 5.89 4.42 5.74
N ASP A 66 4.84 4.93 5.07
CA ASP A 66 4.93 6.02 4.09
C ASP A 66 5.85 5.71 2.90
N MET A 67 5.84 4.46 2.41
CA MET A 67 6.60 4.10 1.21
C MET A 67 6.11 4.87 -0.02
N GLU A 68 4.79 4.92 -0.23
CA GLU A 68 4.20 5.56 -1.41
C GLU A 68 4.37 7.09 -1.37
N PRO A 69 4.04 7.79 -0.27
CA PRO A 69 4.36 9.21 -0.12
C PRO A 69 5.85 9.52 -0.20
N GLY A 70 6.70 8.67 0.39
CA GLY A 70 8.16 8.81 0.37
C GLY A 70 8.72 8.71 -1.04
N PHE A 71 8.21 7.79 -1.86
CA PHE A 71 8.60 7.66 -3.26
C PHE A 71 8.25 8.91 -4.05
N PHE A 72 6.98 9.36 -4.01
CA PHE A 72 6.55 10.51 -4.81
C PHE A 72 7.22 11.81 -4.40
N SER A 73 7.52 11.99 -3.11
CA SER A 73 8.20 13.20 -2.61
C SER A 73 9.65 13.34 -3.11
N LEU A 74 10.23 12.32 -3.76
CA LEU A 74 11.53 12.44 -4.45
C LEU A 74 11.41 13.11 -5.83
N PHE A 75 10.20 13.13 -6.41
CA PHE A 75 9.96 13.59 -7.77
C PHE A 75 8.94 14.71 -7.87
N THR A 76 8.20 15.05 -6.83
CA THR A 76 7.23 16.14 -6.81
C THR A 76 7.17 16.78 -5.43
N ASP A 77 6.31 17.77 -5.25
CA ASP A 77 6.03 18.37 -3.95
C ASP A 77 5.66 17.30 -2.92
N GLU A 78 5.95 17.57 -1.66
CA GLU A 78 5.73 16.64 -0.55
C GLU A 78 4.33 15.99 -0.64
N LYS A 79 4.33 14.66 -0.67
CA LYS A 79 3.10 13.86 -0.71
C LYS A 79 2.82 13.24 0.65
N LYS A 80 1.53 13.02 0.90
CA LYS A 80 0.97 12.29 2.04
C LYS A 80 -0.31 11.60 1.60
N TRP A 81 -0.75 10.61 2.37
CA TRP A 81 -2.09 10.06 2.21
C TRP A 81 -3.14 11.13 2.55
N GLU A 82 -4.12 11.28 1.66
CA GLU A 82 -5.31 12.10 1.86
C GLU A 82 -6.51 11.22 2.22
N TYR A 83 -7.53 11.82 2.83
CA TYR A 83 -8.67 11.11 3.41
C TYR A 83 -9.97 11.86 3.10
N GLU A 84 -11.04 11.12 2.83
CA GLU A 84 -12.38 11.67 2.61
C GLU A 84 -13.41 10.79 3.34
N GLN A 85 -14.26 11.38 4.18
CA GLN A 85 -15.22 10.62 4.98
C GLN A 85 -16.53 10.37 4.23
N ASP A 86 -16.86 11.18 3.23
CA ASP A 86 -18.04 10.98 2.39
C ASP A 86 -17.71 10.08 1.19
N ASP A 87 -18.29 8.88 1.17
CA ASP A 87 -18.05 7.88 0.13
C ASP A 87 -18.46 8.33 -1.28
N SER A 88 -19.47 9.20 -1.39
CA SER A 88 -19.93 9.72 -2.68
C SER A 88 -19.01 10.81 -3.19
N LYS A 89 -18.57 11.72 -2.32
CA LYS A 89 -17.55 12.71 -2.65
C LYS A 89 -16.23 12.05 -3.02
N ALA A 90 -15.79 11.05 -2.25
CA ALA A 90 -14.55 10.31 -2.51
C ALA A 90 -14.55 9.54 -3.85
N LEU A 91 -15.73 9.11 -4.32
CA LEU A 91 -15.89 8.54 -5.66
C LEU A 91 -15.83 9.63 -6.73
N GLN A 92 -16.52 10.76 -6.51
CA GLN A 92 -16.52 11.88 -7.45
C GLN A 92 -15.11 12.45 -7.64
N ASP A 93 -14.35 12.64 -6.56
CA ASP A 93 -12.96 13.13 -6.63
C ASP A 93 -12.09 12.21 -7.50
N VAL A 94 -12.26 10.89 -7.37
CA VAL A 94 -11.56 9.91 -8.22
C VAL A 94 -11.95 10.08 -9.68
N ILE A 95 -13.25 10.18 -9.99
CA ILE A 95 -13.74 10.40 -11.36
C ILE A 95 -13.14 11.69 -11.93
N ASP A 96 -13.14 12.79 -11.17
CA ASP A 96 -12.60 14.08 -11.58
C ASP A 96 -11.08 14.02 -11.85
N TYR A 97 -10.32 13.20 -11.10
CA TYR A 97 -8.91 12.93 -11.40
C TYR A 97 -8.74 12.15 -12.71
N ILE A 98 -9.51 11.08 -12.91
CA ILE A 98 -9.45 10.29 -14.15
C ILE A 98 -9.83 11.14 -15.36
N ASP A 99 -10.83 12.03 -15.23
CA ASP A 99 -11.23 12.96 -16.28
C ASP A 99 -10.12 13.92 -16.68
N ARG A 100 -9.14 14.18 -15.80
CA ARG A 100 -7.92 14.97 -16.08
C ARG A 100 -6.70 14.12 -16.42
N ASP A 101 -6.87 12.81 -16.66
CA ASP A 101 -5.80 11.86 -16.94
C ASP A 101 -4.77 11.74 -15.81
N ILE A 102 -5.25 11.87 -14.56
CA ILE A 102 -4.47 11.73 -13.34
C ILE A 102 -4.83 10.39 -12.68
N PRO A 103 -3.92 9.41 -12.62
CA PRO A 103 -4.16 8.16 -11.91
C PRO A 103 -4.20 8.40 -10.40
N VAL A 104 -5.01 7.59 -9.69
CA VAL A 104 -5.20 7.73 -8.25
C VAL A 104 -4.82 6.43 -7.54
N LEU A 105 -3.81 6.48 -6.67
CA LEU A 105 -3.54 5.38 -5.77
C LEU A 105 -4.55 5.42 -4.64
N ILE A 106 -5.14 4.26 -4.32
CA ILE A 106 -6.11 4.13 -3.24
C ILE A 106 -5.75 2.97 -2.33
N GLN A 107 -6.20 3.03 -1.08
CA GLN A 107 -6.21 1.88 -0.18
C GLN A 107 -7.59 1.24 -0.17
N THR A 108 -7.62 -0.09 -0.29
CA THR A 108 -8.82 -0.90 -0.32
C THR A 108 -8.73 -2.07 0.66
N ASP A 109 -9.88 -2.63 1.00
CA ASP A 109 -10.02 -3.93 1.63
C ASP A 109 -10.32 -5.00 0.57
N ILE A 110 -9.47 -6.01 0.49
CA ILE A 110 -9.56 -7.12 -0.48
C ILE A 110 -10.91 -7.84 -0.41
N TYR A 111 -11.56 -7.87 0.76
CA TYR A 111 -12.87 -8.52 0.91
C TYR A 111 -13.92 -8.00 -0.09
N TYR A 112 -13.88 -6.71 -0.43
CA TYR A 112 -14.84 -6.09 -1.34
C TYR A 112 -14.37 -6.06 -2.79
N LEU A 113 -13.22 -6.66 -3.11
CA LEU A 113 -12.70 -6.77 -4.47
C LEU A 113 -13.10 -8.13 -5.04
N ASP A 114 -14.22 -8.19 -5.77
CA ASP A 114 -14.86 -9.44 -6.19
C ASP A 114 -13.91 -10.40 -6.94
N TYR A 115 -12.96 -9.87 -7.71
CA TYR A 115 -11.98 -10.68 -8.45
C TYR A 115 -10.99 -11.44 -7.57
N TYR A 116 -10.86 -11.11 -6.28
CA TYR A 116 -10.11 -11.93 -5.32
C TYR A 116 -10.91 -13.11 -4.78
N ASN A 117 -12.25 -13.06 -4.84
CA ASN A 117 -13.16 -14.04 -4.22
C ASN A 117 -12.77 -14.37 -2.76
N SER A 118 -12.43 -13.34 -1.98
CA SER A 118 -11.96 -13.47 -0.61
C SER A 118 -13.12 -13.42 0.39
N SER A 119 -13.12 -14.31 1.38
CA SER A 119 -14.00 -14.23 2.56
C SER A 119 -13.35 -13.57 3.76
N THR A 120 -12.14 -13.03 3.61
CA THR A 120 -11.34 -12.45 4.70
C THR A 120 -11.04 -10.98 4.44
N HIS A 121 -11.31 -10.14 5.44
CA HIS A 121 -10.94 -8.74 5.46
C HIS A 121 -9.42 -8.56 5.50
N PHE A 122 -8.91 -7.72 4.61
CA PHE A 122 -7.51 -7.29 4.54
C PHE A 122 -7.47 -5.83 4.08
N PRO A 123 -7.75 -4.87 4.99
CA PRO A 123 -7.66 -3.45 4.67
C PRO A 123 -6.22 -2.99 4.49
N GLY A 124 -6.02 -2.04 3.58
CA GLY A 124 -4.71 -1.43 3.30
C GLY A 124 -3.98 -2.04 2.11
N HIS A 125 -4.68 -2.81 1.28
CA HIS A 125 -4.22 -3.21 -0.05
C HIS A 125 -4.18 -1.98 -0.96
N ILE A 126 -3.15 -1.85 -1.79
CA ILE A 126 -2.94 -0.65 -2.60
C ILE A 126 -3.11 -1.02 -4.07
N VAL A 127 -3.95 -0.23 -4.76
CA VAL A 127 -4.25 -0.37 -6.18
C VAL A 127 -4.31 1.01 -6.82
N VAL A 128 -4.26 1.06 -8.15
CA VAL A 128 -4.38 2.32 -8.89
C VAL A 128 -5.69 2.34 -9.68
N VAL A 129 -6.50 3.38 -9.47
CA VAL A 129 -7.62 3.68 -10.36
C VAL A 129 -7.07 4.36 -11.61
N SER A 130 -7.42 3.79 -12.77
CA SER A 130 -6.92 4.23 -14.09
C SER A 130 -8.03 4.40 -15.12
N GLY A 131 -9.28 4.23 -14.71
CA GLY A 131 -10.44 4.35 -15.58
C GLY A 131 -11.75 4.12 -14.84
N TYR A 132 -12.85 4.42 -15.51
CA TYR A 132 -14.21 4.13 -15.06
C TYR A 132 -15.18 4.01 -16.25
N ASP A 133 -16.33 3.42 -15.98
CA ASP A 133 -17.48 3.34 -16.87
C ASP A 133 -18.75 3.66 -16.06
N ASP A 134 -19.27 4.85 -16.27
CA ASP A 134 -20.44 5.39 -15.58
C ASP A 134 -21.75 4.70 -16.01
N GLN A 135 -21.84 4.16 -17.25
CA GLN A 135 -23.01 3.39 -17.66
C GLN A 135 -23.09 2.05 -16.91
N LYS A 136 -21.94 1.43 -16.65
CA LYS A 136 -21.84 0.20 -15.85
C LYS A 136 -21.72 0.45 -14.35
N GLN A 137 -21.48 1.69 -13.95
CA GLN A 137 -21.13 2.08 -12.59
C GLN A 137 -19.93 1.29 -12.05
N GLU A 138 -18.84 1.26 -12.83
CA GLU A 138 -17.60 0.52 -12.52
C GLU A 138 -16.37 1.43 -12.56
N VAL A 139 -15.38 1.15 -11.72
CA VAL A 139 -14.00 1.64 -11.89
C VAL A 139 -13.09 0.53 -12.40
N TYR A 140 -11.98 0.92 -13.02
CA TYR A 140 -10.95 0.03 -13.51
C TYR A 140 -9.66 0.18 -12.69
N LEU A 141 -9.29 -0.92 -12.03
CA LEU A 141 -8.18 -1.01 -11.10
C LEU A 141 -6.99 -1.74 -11.72
N SER A 142 -5.80 -1.19 -11.56
CA SER A 142 -4.54 -1.93 -11.71
C SER A 142 -4.19 -2.57 -10.37
N ASP A 143 -4.13 -3.89 -10.35
CA ASP A 143 -3.90 -4.68 -9.14
C ASP A 143 -2.76 -5.67 -9.35
N THR A 144 -1.88 -5.75 -8.37
CA THR A 144 -0.55 -6.38 -8.45
C THR A 144 -0.56 -7.82 -8.90
N GLY A 145 -1.56 -8.61 -8.50
CA GLY A 145 -1.62 -10.03 -8.82
C GLY A 145 -2.27 -10.35 -10.17
N PHE A 146 -2.81 -9.36 -10.88
CA PHE A 146 -3.74 -9.61 -11.99
C PHE A 146 -3.23 -9.01 -13.29
N HIS A 147 -3.44 -9.73 -14.40
CA HIS A 147 -3.16 -9.18 -15.71
C HIS A 147 -4.28 -8.24 -16.15
N GLY A 148 -3.90 -7.07 -16.67
CA GLY A 148 -4.85 -6.07 -17.16
C GLY A 148 -5.67 -5.41 -16.04
N LEU A 149 -6.62 -4.57 -16.45
CA LEU A 149 -7.44 -3.81 -15.52
C LEU A 149 -8.61 -4.66 -15.00
N GLN A 150 -8.85 -4.58 -13.69
CA GLN A 150 -9.96 -5.26 -13.03
C GLN A 150 -11.12 -4.30 -12.83
N ALA A 151 -12.33 -4.71 -13.22
CA ALA A 151 -13.54 -3.93 -13.00
C ALA A 151 -14.07 -4.13 -11.58
N VAL A 152 -14.48 -3.04 -10.93
CA VAL A 152 -15.14 -3.05 -9.61
C VAL A 152 -16.29 -2.08 -9.62
N SER A 153 -17.46 -2.51 -9.14
CA SER A 153 -18.62 -1.61 -9.06
C SER A 153 -18.35 -0.41 -8.14
N PHE A 154 -19.00 0.72 -8.39
CA PHE A 154 -18.93 1.91 -7.54
C PHE A 154 -19.33 1.59 -6.11
N GLU A 155 -20.32 0.73 -5.91
CA GLU A 155 -20.77 0.28 -4.59
C GLU A 155 -19.66 -0.48 -3.85
N ASN A 156 -19.04 -1.47 -4.50
CA ASN A 156 -17.97 -2.25 -3.88
C ASN A 156 -16.71 -1.42 -3.68
N LEU A 157 -16.41 -0.49 -4.59
CA LEU A 157 -15.31 0.45 -4.40
C LEU A 157 -15.50 1.29 -3.14
N LYS A 158 -16.69 1.87 -2.94
CA LYS A 158 -17.01 2.65 -1.72
C LYS A 158 -16.79 1.81 -0.46
N LYS A 159 -17.40 0.62 -0.40
CA LYS A 159 -17.24 -0.31 0.75
C LYS A 159 -15.77 -0.68 1.00
N SER A 160 -15.03 -0.97 -0.07
CA SER A 160 -13.60 -1.34 0.02
C SER A 160 -12.74 -0.21 0.62
N ARG A 161 -13.11 1.04 0.38
CA ARG A 161 -12.35 2.24 0.75
C ARG A 161 -12.78 2.86 2.08
N SER A 162 -13.96 2.52 2.60
CA SER A 162 -14.49 3.03 3.87
C SER A 162 -14.56 2.00 5.00
N ALA A 163 -14.03 0.78 4.77
CA ALA A 163 -14.00 -0.31 5.74
C ALA A 163 -13.37 0.09 7.10
N LYS A 164 -14.10 -0.10 8.20
CA LYS A 164 -13.66 0.27 9.57
C LYS A 164 -13.04 -0.90 10.35
N ILE A 165 -12.47 -1.87 9.64
CA ILE A 165 -11.90 -3.09 10.24
C ILE A 165 -10.57 -2.75 10.93
N LYS A 166 -10.47 -3.09 12.22
CA LYS A 166 -9.23 -2.96 12.99
C LYS A 166 -8.20 -4.03 12.57
N PRO A 167 -6.90 -3.73 12.66
CA PRO A 167 -6.29 -2.52 13.21
C PRO A 167 -6.15 -1.35 12.22
N TYR A 168 -6.56 -1.51 10.95
CA TYR A 168 -6.30 -0.52 9.89
C TYR A 168 -7.60 -0.03 9.25
N PRO A 169 -8.40 0.80 9.96
CA PRO A 169 -9.60 1.38 9.37
C PRO A 169 -9.25 2.33 8.22
N LEU A 170 -10.09 2.35 7.19
CA LEU A 170 -9.94 3.20 6.01
C LEU A 170 -10.98 4.33 6.02
N SER A 171 -10.58 5.50 5.51
CA SER A 171 -11.39 6.70 5.30
C SER A 171 -11.14 7.23 3.89
N ASN A 172 -11.48 6.38 2.92
CA ASN A 172 -11.30 6.59 1.49
C ASN A 172 -9.89 7.02 1.07
N ASN A 173 -8.87 6.49 1.72
CA ASN A 173 -7.49 6.96 1.63
C ASN A 173 -6.99 6.96 0.17
N TRP A 174 -6.39 8.08 -0.27
CA TRP A 174 -5.93 8.23 -1.64
C TRP A 174 -4.67 9.10 -1.76
N ILE A 175 -3.97 8.96 -2.89
CA ILE A 175 -2.90 9.85 -3.35
C ILE A 175 -3.13 10.08 -4.84
N SER A 176 -3.23 11.35 -5.24
CA SER A 176 -3.18 11.73 -6.65
C SER A 176 -1.82 12.33 -6.97
N VAL A 177 -1.31 11.97 -8.13
CA VAL A 177 -0.01 12.43 -8.61
C VAL A 177 -0.27 13.02 -9.98
N GLY A 178 -0.35 14.35 -10.09
CA GLY A 178 -0.59 15.03 -11.37
C GLY A 178 0.61 15.08 -12.30
N GLY A 179 1.76 14.54 -11.87
CA GLY A 179 3.02 14.51 -12.59
C GLY A 179 4.18 14.18 -11.67
N ILE A 180 5.30 13.75 -12.24
CA ILE A 180 6.58 13.58 -11.55
C ILE A 180 7.68 14.29 -12.35
N ASN A 181 8.65 14.86 -11.66
CA ASN A 181 9.83 15.48 -12.25
C ASN A 181 10.82 14.39 -12.65
N THR A 182 10.90 14.11 -13.95
CA THR A 182 11.81 13.11 -14.53
C THR A 182 13.23 13.65 -14.77
N GLN A 183 13.50 14.92 -14.50
CA GLN A 183 14.82 15.53 -14.67
C GLN A 183 15.78 15.20 -13.51
N ASN A 184 15.26 14.75 -12.36
CA ASN A 184 16.09 14.37 -11.23
C ASN A 184 16.88 13.09 -11.55
N ASP A 185 18.22 13.15 -11.42
CA ASP A 185 19.06 11.97 -11.63
C ASP A 185 18.88 10.98 -10.47
N LEU A 186 18.61 9.71 -10.80
CA LEU A 186 18.50 8.63 -9.82
C LEU A 186 19.78 8.49 -8.98
N LYS A 187 20.96 8.85 -9.52
CA LYS A 187 22.23 8.84 -8.78
C LYS A 187 22.20 9.76 -7.56
N ASP A 188 21.42 10.84 -7.62
CA ASP A 188 21.26 11.78 -6.52
C ASP A 188 20.11 11.36 -5.58
N LEU A 189 19.04 10.79 -6.12
CA LEU A 189 17.86 10.37 -5.35
C LEU A 189 18.09 9.08 -4.54
N ILE A 190 18.83 8.11 -5.08
CA ILE A 190 19.07 6.82 -4.42
C ILE A 190 19.74 6.99 -3.04
N PRO A 191 20.84 7.76 -2.90
CA PRO A 191 21.45 8.01 -1.58
C PRO A 191 20.48 8.67 -0.58
N LEU A 192 19.61 9.58 -1.05
CA LEU A 192 18.60 10.23 -0.20
C LEU A 192 17.57 9.22 0.31
N ALA A 193 17.05 8.37 -0.57
CA ALA A 193 16.12 7.31 -0.21
C ALA A 193 16.72 6.32 0.80
N ILE A 194 17.94 5.84 0.53
CA ILE A 194 18.67 4.94 1.43
C ILE A 194 18.85 5.59 2.81
N LYS A 195 19.32 6.84 2.85
CA LYS A 195 19.53 7.58 4.10
C LYS A 195 18.21 7.77 4.84
N SER A 196 17.14 8.17 4.17
CA SER A 196 15.81 8.35 4.76
C SER A 196 15.31 7.05 5.40
N ASN A 197 15.36 5.95 4.65
CA ASN A 197 14.95 4.64 5.12
C ASN A 197 15.80 4.13 6.30
N ALA A 198 17.12 4.29 6.24
CA ALA A 198 18.01 3.94 7.34
C ALA A 198 17.71 4.76 8.61
N LEU A 199 17.43 6.06 8.47
CA LEU A 199 17.05 6.91 9.60
C LEU A 199 15.70 6.50 10.20
N LYS A 200 14.69 6.16 9.37
CA LYS A 200 13.41 5.60 9.84
C LYS A 200 13.63 4.31 10.65
N MET A 201 14.48 3.41 10.16
CA MET A 201 14.78 2.15 10.84
C MET A 201 15.53 2.36 12.17
N LEU A 202 16.53 3.24 12.20
CA LEU A 202 17.37 3.49 13.37
C LEU A 202 16.67 4.30 14.46
N ARG A 203 15.90 5.33 14.07
CA ARG A 203 15.26 6.27 15.01
C ARG A 203 13.84 5.85 15.38
N GLY A 204 13.27 4.91 14.65
CA GLY A 204 11.86 4.59 14.71
C GLY A 204 11.04 5.53 13.82
N ALA A 205 9.99 4.99 13.20
CA ALA A 205 9.03 5.75 12.40
C ALA A 205 7.61 5.48 12.92
N VAL A 206 6.93 6.53 13.36
CA VAL A 206 5.55 6.47 13.86
C VAL A 206 4.60 6.48 12.68
N SER A 207 3.58 5.62 12.74
CA SER A 207 2.50 5.56 11.75
C SER A 207 1.20 5.12 12.43
N PRO A 208 0.05 5.15 11.73
CA PRO A 208 -1.18 4.55 12.24
C PRO A 208 -1.04 3.06 12.59
N ARG A 209 -0.03 2.36 12.05
CA ARG A 209 0.27 0.95 12.38
C ARG A 209 1.11 0.77 13.64
N GLY A 210 1.47 1.85 14.31
CA GLY A 210 2.41 1.88 15.43
C GLY A 210 3.79 2.36 15.02
N ILE A 211 4.79 1.96 15.79
CA ILE A 211 6.20 2.36 15.59
C ILE A 211 6.92 1.26 14.83
N SER A 212 7.54 1.61 13.70
CA SER A 212 8.43 0.74 12.92
C SER A 212 9.88 1.00 13.29
N GLY A 213 10.75 -0.01 13.32
CA GLY A 213 12.19 0.19 13.43
C GLY A 213 12.95 -0.99 14.02
N VAL A 214 14.28 -0.88 14.10
CA VAL A 214 15.15 -1.94 14.63
C VAL A 214 14.89 -2.25 16.11
N GLU A 215 14.39 -1.27 16.86
CA GLU A 215 14.01 -1.50 18.27
C GLU A 215 12.86 -2.51 18.38
N LYS A 216 11.97 -2.58 17.39
CA LYS A 216 10.90 -3.59 17.36
C LYS A 216 11.42 -5.00 17.10
N ILE A 217 12.54 -5.13 16.37
CA ILE A 217 13.24 -6.41 16.22
C ILE A 217 13.82 -6.83 17.58
N ARG A 218 14.39 -5.89 18.35
CA ARG A 218 14.88 -6.15 19.70
C ARG A 218 13.75 -6.60 20.63
N GLU A 219 12.63 -5.88 20.65
CA GLU A 219 11.44 -6.26 21.43
C GLU A 219 10.96 -7.68 21.11
N LEU A 220 10.85 -8.02 19.81
CA LEU A 220 10.52 -9.37 19.38
C LEU A 220 11.54 -10.40 19.89
N SER A 221 12.85 -10.12 19.78
CA SER A 221 13.90 -11.07 20.16
C SER A 221 13.84 -11.45 21.65
N VAL A 222 13.45 -10.51 22.50
CA VAL A 222 13.26 -10.75 23.94
C VAL A 222 11.98 -11.56 24.16
N ASP A 223 10.89 -11.16 23.50
CA ASP A 223 9.58 -11.72 23.79
C ASP A 223 9.31 -13.07 23.12
N ILE A 224 9.97 -13.42 22.01
CA ILE A 224 9.67 -14.65 21.24
C ILE A 224 9.71 -15.92 22.10
N THR A 225 10.53 -15.94 23.15
CA THR A 225 10.60 -17.05 24.14
C THR A 225 9.34 -17.18 25.01
N ASN A 226 8.59 -16.09 25.19
CA ASN A 226 7.33 -16.01 25.91
C ASN A 226 6.10 -16.28 25.04
N TRP A 227 6.24 -16.42 23.71
CA TRP A 227 5.09 -16.61 22.81
C TRP A 227 4.27 -17.84 23.18
N LYS A 228 4.90 -18.90 23.69
CA LYS A 228 4.21 -20.12 24.16
C LYS A 228 3.15 -19.85 25.24
N ASN A 229 3.23 -18.72 25.93
CA ASN A 229 2.28 -18.31 26.97
C ASN A 229 1.11 -17.47 26.41
N ALA A 230 1.18 -17.04 25.14
CA ALA A 230 0.09 -16.29 24.51
C ALA A 230 -1.13 -17.20 24.26
N ARG A 231 -2.33 -16.66 24.48
CA ARG A 231 -3.60 -17.41 24.32
C ARG A 231 -3.76 -18.05 22.94
N ASP A 232 -3.18 -17.43 21.91
CA ASP A 232 -3.28 -17.83 20.51
C ASP A 232 -1.90 -18.11 19.90
N TRP A 233 -0.94 -18.59 20.71
CA TRP A 233 0.46 -18.75 20.29
C TRP A 233 0.65 -19.47 18.94
N LYS A 234 -0.09 -20.57 18.69
CA LYS A 234 -0.05 -21.31 17.42
C LYS A 234 -0.44 -20.42 16.23
N TRP A 235 -1.46 -19.59 16.43
CA TRP A 235 -1.92 -18.66 15.42
C TRP A 235 -0.91 -17.53 15.22
N SER A 236 -0.40 -16.94 16.29
CA SER A 236 0.66 -15.91 16.24
C SER A 236 1.90 -16.38 15.46
N PHE A 237 2.40 -17.60 15.71
CA PHE A 237 3.51 -18.19 14.94
C PHE A 237 3.16 -18.43 13.47
N ARG A 238 2.00 -19.05 13.20
CA ARG A 238 1.55 -19.31 11.82
C ARG A 238 1.38 -18.01 11.03
N TYR A 239 0.76 -17.00 11.62
CA TYR A 239 0.55 -15.70 11.00
C TYR A 239 1.90 -15.03 10.71
N SER A 240 2.82 -15.05 11.67
CA SER A 240 4.18 -14.50 11.47
C SER A 240 4.93 -15.21 10.35
N TYR A 241 4.86 -16.53 10.26
CA TYR A 241 5.39 -17.29 9.12
C TYR A 241 4.74 -16.86 7.80
N GLN A 242 3.43 -16.63 7.76
CA GLN A 242 2.75 -16.14 6.56
C GLN A 242 3.22 -14.74 6.18
N VAL A 243 3.37 -13.83 7.16
CA VAL A 243 3.88 -12.47 6.93
C VAL A 243 5.29 -12.51 6.35
N ILE A 244 6.19 -13.34 6.89
CA ILE A 244 7.58 -13.45 6.42
C ILE A 244 7.65 -14.19 5.08
N GLN A 245 7.14 -15.41 5.03
CA GLN A 245 7.39 -16.34 3.93
C GLN A 245 6.43 -16.15 2.76
N LYS A 246 5.15 -15.89 3.04
CA LYS A 246 4.10 -15.88 2.02
C LYS A 246 3.77 -14.47 1.51
N ARG A 247 3.81 -13.47 2.39
CA ARG A 247 3.37 -12.09 2.11
C ARG A 247 4.50 -11.07 2.04
N GLY A 248 5.68 -11.42 2.54
CA GLY A 248 6.85 -10.53 2.62
C GLY A 248 8.08 -11.12 1.94
N THR A 249 7.86 -11.95 0.91
CA THR A 249 8.89 -12.52 0.02
C THR A 249 10.12 -13.02 0.78
N CYS A 250 9.91 -14.03 1.61
CA CYS A 250 10.95 -14.68 2.42
C CYS A 250 11.68 -13.73 3.40
N GLY A 251 10.98 -12.73 3.93
CA GLY A 251 11.51 -11.79 4.91
C GLY A 251 12.08 -10.49 4.34
N ALA A 252 12.05 -10.32 3.01
CA ALA A 252 12.39 -9.05 2.37
C ALA A 252 11.40 -7.92 2.70
N GLY A 253 10.18 -8.26 3.16
CA GLY A 253 9.09 -7.30 3.31
C GLY A 253 8.60 -6.70 1.99
N PHE A 254 9.02 -7.33 0.90
CA PHE A 254 8.69 -7.10 -0.49
C PHE A 254 7.81 -8.25 -0.99
#